data_AF-A0A2V2EFL0-F1
#
_entry.id   AF-A0A2V2EFL0-F1
#
_cell.length_a   1.000
_cell.length_b   1.000
_cell.length_c   1.000
_cell.angle_alpha   90.00
_cell.angle_beta   90.00
_cell.angle_gamma   90.00
#
_symmetry.space_group_name_H-M   'P 1'
#
loop_
_entity.id
_entity.type
_entity.pdbx_description
1 polymer ?
#
loop_
_entity_poly.entity_id
_entity_poly.type
_entity_poly.pdbx_seq_one_letter_code
_entity_poly.pdbx_strand_id
1 'polypeptide(L)'
;MRRTVVFGLALVALTLLYTSILPSGEELRIDLAPDFIGFLLIYLGLENITYRNRLLKELASISVFLSVVSFLTFAAQLAPFYASAFTDNIKFIAIAAVWIGSIYTKFEFLFIAVYMIYIAIFCIAFAKVTSAQTKKAPATNKFSYKNEYSEIIYSKRAYQIYTVFSVVFSVLFFIISVLSVVYHFTDISLNILGITTGLWISFLPVSILFVLYVNTAVNLVKDGLKERSTSAS
;
A
#
# COMPACT_ATOMS: atom_id res chain seq x y z
N MET A 1 -1.51 -5.31 -17.55
CA MET A 1 -1.52 -4.37 -16.41
C MET A 1 -2.40 -4.87 -15.26
N ARG A 2 -1.78 -5.56 -14.30
CA ARG A 2 -2.34 -5.96 -12.98
C ARG A 2 -1.20 -6.24 -12.00
N ARG A 3 -0.12 -6.85 -12.53
CA ARG A 3 1.16 -7.07 -11.84
C ARG A 3 1.72 -5.78 -11.24
N THR A 4 1.55 -4.65 -11.92
CA THR A 4 1.94 -3.31 -11.46
C THR A 4 1.23 -2.90 -10.16
N VAL A 5 -0.10 -3.10 -10.06
CA VAL A 5 -0.87 -2.83 -8.82
C VAL A 5 -0.43 -3.76 -7.69
N VAL A 6 -0.28 -5.06 -8.00
CA VAL A 6 0.13 -6.07 -7.03
C VAL A 6 1.51 -5.75 -6.47
N PHE A 7 2.46 -5.43 -7.34
CA PHE A 7 3.81 -5.07 -6.95
C PHE A 7 3.85 -3.72 -6.21
N GLY A 8 3.03 -2.76 -6.62
CA GLY A 8 2.91 -1.47 -5.93
C GLY A 8 2.38 -1.63 -4.51
N LEU A 9 1.30 -2.38 -4.31
CA LEU A 9 0.76 -2.69 -2.98
C LEU A 9 1.72 -3.51 -2.14
N ALA A 10 2.51 -4.39 -2.76
CA ALA A 10 3.53 -5.15 -2.06
C ALA A 10 4.63 -4.24 -1.51
N LEU A 11 5.10 -3.26 -2.29
CA LEU A 11 6.11 -2.31 -1.84
C LEU A 11 5.62 -1.43 -0.67
N VAL A 12 4.40 -0.89 -0.74
CA VAL A 12 3.82 -0.07 0.34
C VAL A 12 3.49 -0.91 1.58
N ALA A 13 3.20 -2.20 1.43
CA ALA A 13 2.95 -3.08 2.58
C ALA A 13 4.25 -3.56 3.24
N LEU A 14 5.29 -3.81 2.44
CA LEU A 14 6.60 -4.28 2.88
C LEU A 14 7.61 -3.14 3.05
N THR A 15 7.17 -1.92 3.35
CA THR A 15 8.08 -0.80 3.62
C THR A 15 9.05 -1.22 4.72
N LEU A 16 10.30 -1.50 4.33
CA LEU A 16 11.36 -1.96 5.21
C LEU A 16 12.16 -0.75 5.65
N LEU A 17 12.25 -0.53 6.96
CA LEU A 17 13.12 0.49 7.53
C LEU A 17 14.58 0.08 7.28
N TYR A 18 15.22 0.71 6.30
CA TYR A 18 16.66 0.54 6.06
C TYR A 18 17.42 1.68 6.73
N THR A 19 18.17 1.35 7.79
CA THR A 19 19.08 2.26 8.48
C THR A 19 20.51 2.07 7.99
N SER A 20 21.17 3.16 7.61
CA SER A 20 22.59 3.23 7.31
C SER A 20 23.23 4.31 8.16
N ILE A 21 24.46 4.11 8.64
CA ILE A 21 25.17 5.12 9.42
C ILE A 21 26.15 5.83 8.48
N LEU A 22 25.99 7.14 8.33
CA LEU A 22 26.89 7.97 7.54
C LEU A 22 28.26 8.09 8.23
N PRO A 23 29.35 8.41 7.50
CA PRO A 23 30.65 8.71 8.10
C PRO A 23 30.64 9.87 9.11
N SER A 24 29.61 10.73 9.05
CA SER A 24 29.34 11.81 10.02
C SER A 24 28.80 11.31 11.36
N GLY A 25 28.43 10.02 11.47
CA GLY A 25 27.76 9.45 12.63
C GLY A 25 26.23 9.62 12.63
N GLU A 26 25.65 10.28 11.62
CA GLU A 26 24.21 10.42 11.48
C GLU A 26 23.56 9.15 10.92
N GLU A 27 22.45 8.72 11.54
CA GLU A 27 21.60 7.66 10.99
C GLU A 27 20.82 8.17 9.78
N LEU A 28 21.12 7.59 8.63
CA LEU A 28 20.36 7.77 7.40
C LEU A 28 19.32 6.66 7.28
N ARG A 29 18.05 7.03 7.35
CA ARG A 29 16.91 6.15 7.09
C ARG A 29 16.42 6.38 5.67
N ILE A 30 16.56 5.37 4.82
CA ILE A 30 15.92 5.35 3.49
C ILE A 30 14.83 4.30 3.55
N ASP A 31 13.62 4.73 3.81
CA ASP A 31 12.44 3.89 4.00
C ASP A 31 11.29 4.27 3.05
N LEU A 32 11.32 5.48 2.47
CA LEU A 32 10.23 5.96 1.60
C LEU A 32 10.40 5.67 0.09
N ALA A 33 11.57 5.18 -0.33
CA ALA A 33 11.76 4.80 -1.74
C ALA A 33 10.81 3.67 -2.18
N PRO A 34 10.60 2.59 -1.39
CA PRO A 34 9.56 1.60 -1.66
C PRO A 34 8.16 2.21 -1.74
N ASP A 35 7.83 3.15 -0.86
CA ASP A 35 6.50 3.79 -0.83
C ASP A 35 6.23 4.63 -2.08
N PHE A 36 7.20 5.47 -2.48
CA PHE A 36 7.10 6.26 -3.70
C PHE A 36 6.87 5.39 -4.94
N ILE A 37 7.72 4.38 -5.13
CA ILE A 37 7.59 3.44 -6.25
C ILE A 37 6.26 2.69 -6.13
N GLY A 38 5.89 2.28 -4.93
CA GLY A 38 4.66 1.57 -4.61
C GLY A 38 3.41 2.33 -5.06
N PHE A 39 3.26 3.57 -4.60
CA PHE A 39 2.13 4.43 -4.95
C PHE A 39 2.07 4.77 -6.45
N LEU A 40 3.21 5.01 -7.09
CA LEU A 40 3.27 5.26 -8.53
C LEU A 40 2.75 4.04 -9.32
N LEU A 41 3.18 2.83 -8.94
CA LEU A 41 2.77 1.59 -9.60
C LEU A 41 1.30 1.25 -9.34
N ILE A 42 0.74 1.63 -8.19
CA ILE A 42 -0.70 1.54 -7.92
C ILE A 42 -1.47 2.46 -8.86
N TYR A 43 -1.07 3.72 -8.98
CA TYR A 43 -1.72 4.68 -9.89
C TYR A 43 -1.72 4.17 -11.34
N LEU A 44 -0.54 3.85 -11.87
CA LEU A 44 -0.37 3.33 -13.25
C LEU A 44 -1.15 2.03 -13.46
N GLY A 45 -1.25 1.19 -12.43
CA GLY A 45 -1.94 -0.08 -12.51
C GLY A 45 -3.47 0.03 -12.39
N LEU A 46 -3.99 1.06 -11.73
CA LEU A 46 -5.42 1.32 -11.57
C LEU A 46 -6.03 2.13 -12.73
N GLU A 47 -5.22 2.78 -13.55
CA GLU A 47 -5.64 3.65 -14.67
C GLU A 47 -6.67 2.99 -15.61
N ASN A 48 -6.61 1.66 -15.78
CA ASN A 48 -7.54 0.88 -16.61
C ASN A 48 -8.76 0.30 -15.85
N ILE A 49 -8.78 0.35 -14.51
CA ILE A 49 -9.82 -0.21 -13.63
C ILE A 49 -10.82 0.88 -13.18
N THR A 50 -10.39 2.15 -13.22
CA THR A 50 -11.12 3.35 -12.76
C THR A 50 -12.43 3.63 -13.49
N TYR A 51 -12.67 3.08 -14.68
CA TYR A 51 -13.91 3.32 -15.44
C TYR A 51 -15.17 2.71 -14.82
N ARG A 52 -15.05 1.77 -13.87
CA ARG A 52 -16.20 0.99 -13.35
C ARG A 52 -16.44 1.11 -11.84
N ASN A 53 -15.56 1.79 -11.09
CA ASN A 53 -15.73 1.98 -9.65
C ASN A 53 -15.15 3.34 -9.18
N ARG A 54 -16.04 4.21 -8.70
CA ARG A 54 -15.69 5.55 -8.18
C ARG A 54 -14.66 5.50 -7.05
N LEU A 55 -14.78 4.57 -6.11
CA LEU A 55 -13.85 4.45 -4.98
C LEU A 55 -12.44 4.07 -5.43
N LEU A 56 -12.30 3.17 -6.42
CA LEU A 56 -10.99 2.81 -6.97
C LEU A 56 -10.35 3.97 -7.76
N LYS A 57 -11.18 4.83 -8.38
CA LYS A 57 -10.72 6.05 -9.05
C LYS A 57 -10.22 7.10 -8.05
N GLU A 58 -10.95 7.29 -6.97
CA GLU A 58 -10.52 8.17 -5.88
C GLU A 58 -9.22 7.66 -5.24
N LEU A 59 -9.11 6.35 -5.00
CA LEU A 59 -7.88 5.73 -4.50
C LEU A 59 -6.67 5.90 -5.42
N ALA A 60 -6.86 5.81 -6.75
CA ALA A 60 -5.79 6.07 -7.71
C ALA A 60 -5.31 7.53 -7.64
N SER A 61 -6.25 8.47 -7.46
CA SER A 61 -5.91 9.90 -7.33
C SER A 61 -5.17 10.17 -6.02
N ILE A 62 -5.59 9.53 -4.92
CA ILE A 62 -4.89 9.60 -3.63
C ILE A 62 -3.49 9.00 -3.74
N SER A 63 -3.28 7.91 -4.50
CA SER A 63 -1.93 7.37 -4.73
C SER A 63 -0.98 8.38 -5.36
N VAL A 64 -1.45 9.22 -6.28
CA VAL A 64 -0.60 10.27 -6.89
C VAL A 64 -0.19 11.30 -5.84
N PHE A 65 -1.13 11.71 -4.99
CA PHE A 65 -0.80 12.63 -3.91
C PHE A 65 0.22 12.01 -2.94
N LEU A 66 -0.01 10.76 -2.52
CA LEU A 66 0.90 10.04 -1.62
C LEU A 66 2.26 9.80 -2.27
N SER A 67 2.34 9.51 -3.57
CA SER A 67 3.63 9.34 -4.27
C SER A 67 4.42 10.65 -4.30
N VAL A 68 3.78 11.80 -4.51
CA VAL A 68 4.45 13.11 -4.46
C VAL A 68 5.01 13.37 -3.06
N VAL A 69 4.22 13.10 -2.02
CA VAL A 69 4.68 13.26 -0.62
C VAL A 69 5.84 12.32 -0.33
N SER A 70 5.74 11.03 -0.67
CA SER A 70 6.82 10.06 -0.47
C SER A 70 8.08 10.44 -1.26
N PHE A 71 7.94 10.98 -2.48
CA PHE A 71 9.07 11.45 -3.30
C PHE A 71 9.80 12.63 -2.67
N LEU A 72 9.06 13.66 -2.26
CA LEU A 72 9.64 14.86 -1.64
C LEU A 72 10.40 14.49 -0.37
N THR A 73 9.83 13.59 0.42
CA THR A 73 10.45 13.15 1.66
C THR A 73 11.63 12.20 1.43
N PHE A 74 11.55 11.30 0.44
CA PHE A 74 12.70 10.50 0.02
C PHE A 74 13.86 11.38 -0.49
N ALA A 75 13.56 12.38 -1.32
CA ALA A 75 14.54 13.36 -1.75
C ALA A 75 15.15 14.07 -0.54
N ALA A 76 14.33 14.48 0.44
CA ALA A 76 14.80 15.07 1.68
C ALA A 76 15.69 14.15 2.53
N GLN A 77 15.39 12.86 2.62
CA GLN A 77 16.24 11.87 3.30
C GLN A 77 17.62 11.74 2.66
N LEU A 78 17.70 11.93 1.33
CA LEU A 78 18.97 11.94 0.61
C LEU A 78 19.74 13.26 0.73
N ALA A 79 19.16 14.31 1.33
CA ALA A 79 19.78 15.64 1.44
C ALA A 79 21.22 15.61 1.99
N PRO A 80 21.56 14.81 3.01
CA PRO A 80 22.95 14.74 3.51
C PRO A 80 23.99 14.38 2.44
N PHE A 81 23.61 13.67 1.36
CA PHE A 81 24.54 13.30 0.28
C PHE A 81 24.80 14.41 -0.74
N TYR A 82 23.84 15.31 -0.95
CA TYR A 82 23.91 16.31 -2.03
C TYR A 82 23.84 17.75 -1.52
N ALA A 83 23.60 17.97 -0.23
CA ALA A 83 23.51 19.30 0.37
C ALA A 83 24.80 20.12 0.19
N SER A 84 25.96 19.46 0.25
CA SER A 84 27.28 20.07 0.04
C SER A 84 27.55 20.46 -1.42
N ALA A 85 26.79 19.90 -2.37
CA ALA A 85 26.90 20.20 -3.80
C ALA A 85 26.03 21.38 -4.24
N PHE A 86 25.14 21.90 -3.38
CA PHE A 86 24.35 23.07 -3.71
C PHE A 86 25.16 24.36 -3.59
N THR A 87 25.24 25.09 -4.70
CA THR A 87 25.78 26.45 -4.75
C THR A 87 24.79 27.45 -4.13
N ASP A 88 25.26 28.67 -3.82
CA ASP A 88 24.45 29.72 -3.15
C ASP A 88 23.10 30.01 -3.82
N ASN A 89 22.98 29.76 -5.13
CA ASN A 89 21.75 29.95 -5.91
C ASN A 89 20.64 28.90 -5.64
N ILE A 90 20.97 27.76 -5.02
CA ILE A 90 20.04 26.64 -4.78
C ILE A 90 19.91 26.34 -3.26
N LYS A 91 20.52 27.18 -2.42
CA LYS A 91 20.51 27.07 -0.95
C LYS A 91 19.10 26.97 -0.35
N PHE A 92 18.11 27.62 -0.97
CA PHE A 92 16.71 27.49 -0.57
C PHE A 92 16.17 26.06 -0.68
N ILE A 93 16.52 25.33 -1.74
CA ILE A 93 16.10 23.93 -1.94
C ILE A 93 16.75 23.03 -0.90
N ALA A 94 18.04 23.27 -0.58
CA ALA A 94 18.74 22.54 0.48
C ALA A 94 18.07 22.72 1.84
N ILE A 95 17.70 23.97 2.20
CA ILE A 95 16.99 24.28 3.44
C ILE A 95 15.61 23.61 3.45
N ALA A 96 14.86 23.69 2.35
CA ALA A 96 13.56 23.04 2.24
C ALA A 96 13.66 21.51 2.41
N ALA A 97 14.66 20.87 1.81
CA ALA A 97 14.90 19.44 1.93
C ALA A 97 15.21 19.04 3.39
N VAL A 98 16.09 19.77 4.08
CA VAL A 98 16.38 19.54 5.51
C VAL A 98 15.13 19.70 6.37
N TRP A 99 14.32 20.73 6.12
CA TRP A 99 13.05 20.94 6.81
C TRP A 99 12.07 19.79 6.61
N ILE A 100 11.88 19.34 5.37
CA ILE A 100 11.00 18.20 5.05
C ILE A 100 11.50 16.92 5.73
N GLY A 101 12.81 16.67 5.69
CA GLY A 101 13.42 15.51 6.35
C GLY A 101 13.20 15.54 7.86
N SER A 102 13.42 16.69 8.51
CA SER A 102 13.19 16.86 9.95
C SER A 102 11.72 16.66 10.35
N ILE A 103 10.77 17.16 9.54
CA ILE A 103 9.34 16.94 9.75
C ILE A 103 9.04 15.44 9.66
N TYR A 104 9.55 14.76 8.64
CA TYR A 104 9.32 13.32 8.50
C TYR A 104 9.86 12.51 9.67
N THR A 105 11.10 12.73 10.08
CA THR A 105 11.69 12.00 11.22
C THR A 105 10.88 12.19 12.51
N LYS A 106 10.31 13.39 12.71
CA LYS A 106 9.44 13.65 13.87
C LYS A 106 8.10 12.94 13.77
N PHE A 107 7.54 12.81 12.57
CA PHE A 107 6.17 12.33 12.35
C PHE A 107 6.10 10.98 11.60
N GLU A 108 7.20 10.22 11.57
CA GLU A 108 7.37 8.97 10.79
C GLU A 108 6.19 8.01 11.00
N PHE A 109 5.80 7.76 12.24
CA PHE A 109 4.69 6.89 12.60
C PHE A 109 3.31 7.42 12.19
N LEU A 110 3.13 8.74 12.09
CA LEU A 110 1.91 9.31 11.53
C LEU A 110 1.84 9.10 10.01
N PHE A 111 2.97 9.20 9.30
CA PHE A 111 3.03 8.88 7.87
C PHE A 111 2.68 7.40 7.64
N ILE A 112 3.26 6.49 8.42
CA ILE A 112 2.92 5.06 8.39
C ILE A 112 1.42 4.87 8.65
N ALA A 113 0.86 5.55 9.66
CA ALA A 113 -0.57 5.46 9.96
C ALA A 113 -1.45 5.87 8.77
N VAL A 114 -1.09 6.93 8.05
CA VAL A 114 -1.79 7.39 6.84
C VAL A 114 -1.72 6.35 5.73
N TYR A 115 -0.54 5.75 5.49
CA TYR A 115 -0.38 4.72 4.47
C TYR A 115 -1.19 3.46 4.80
N MET A 116 -1.24 3.07 6.06
CA MET A 116 -2.02 1.91 6.51
C MET A 116 -3.53 2.15 6.41
N ILE A 117 -4.00 3.38 6.69
CA ILE A 117 -5.39 3.78 6.39
C ILE A 117 -5.67 3.68 4.89
N TYR A 118 -4.75 4.15 4.04
CA TYR A 118 -4.90 4.04 2.60
C TYR A 118 -5.06 2.58 2.15
N ILE A 119 -4.20 1.66 2.64
CA ILE A 119 -4.31 0.22 2.33
C ILE A 119 -5.62 -0.36 2.87
N ALA A 120 -6.08 0.04 4.06
CA ALA A 120 -7.36 -0.41 4.61
C ALA A 120 -8.54 0.00 3.72
N ILE A 121 -8.60 1.28 3.30
CA ILE A 121 -9.64 1.78 2.39
C ILE A 121 -9.57 1.05 1.04
N PHE A 122 -8.37 0.77 0.55
CA PHE A 122 -8.17 -0.04 -0.66
C PHE A 122 -8.79 -1.44 -0.51
N CYS A 123 -8.57 -2.11 0.62
CA CYS A 123 -9.19 -3.40 0.92
C CYS A 123 -10.72 -3.31 0.99
N ILE A 124 -11.28 -2.24 1.57
CA ILE A 124 -12.74 -2.01 1.59
C ILE A 124 -13.30 -1.86 0.18
N ALA A 125 -12.60 -1.10 -0.69
CA ALA A 125 -13.01 -0.95 -2.08
C ALA A 125 -13.06 -2.30 -2.80
N PHE A 126 -12.10 -3.18 -2.53
CA PHE A 126 -12.06 -4.55 -3.04
C PHE A 126 -13.21 -5.39 -2.50
N ALA A 127 -13.45 -5.38 -1.19
CA ALA A 127 -14.57 -6.08 -0.56
C ALA A 127 -15.91 -5.72 -1.19
N LYS A 128 -16.14 -4.44 -1.49
CA LYS A 128 -17.36 -3.97 -2.16
C LYS A 128 -17.50 -4.54 -3.56
N VAL A 129 -16.41 -4.59 -4.34
CA VAL A 129 -16.43 -5.18 -5.69
C VAL A 129 -16.67 -6.67 -5.63
N THR A 130 -15.92 -7.41 -4.82
CA THR A 130 -16.04 -8.88 -4.71
C THR A 130 -17.40 -9.31 -4.18
N SER A 131 -17.96 -8.57 -3.20
CA SER A 131 -19.31 -8.78 -2.69
C SER A 131 -20.37 -8.57 -3.78
N ALA A 132 -20.25 -7.50 -4.58
CA ALA A 132 -21.16 -7.26 -5.68
C ALA A 132 -21.10 -8.36 -6.77
N GLN A 133 -19.91 -8.91 -7.02
CA GLN A 133 -19.74 -10.02 -7.97
C GLN A 133 -20.25 -11.36 -7.44
N THR A 134 -20.26 -11.57 -6.12
CA THR A 134 -20.82 -12.78 -5.50
C THR A 134 -22.28 -13.03 -5.92
N LYS A 135 -23.06 -11.97 -6.17
CA LYS A 135 -24.46 -12.07 -6.58
C LYS A 135 -24.63 -12.56 -8.03
N LYS A 136 -23.60 -12.41 -8.87
CA LYS A 136 -23.61 -12.73 -10.30
C LYS A 136 -22.78 -13.96 -10.64
N ALA A 137 -21.92 -14.39 -9.71
CA ALA A 137 -21.01 -15.50 -9.93
C ALA A 137 -21.74 -16.86 -9.96
N PRO A 138 -21.27 -17.81 -10.80
CA PRO A 138 -21.88 -19.12 -10.93
C PRO A 138 -21.70 -19.93 -9.63
N ALA A 139 -22.76 -20.64 -9.26
CA ALA A 139 -22.76 -21.58 -8.15
C ALA A 139 -22.16 -22.91 -8.61
N THR A 140 -20.83 -23.02 -8.51
CA THR A 140 -20.08 -24.23 -8.89
C THR A 140 -19.26 -24.75 -7.71
N ASN A 141 -18.98 -26.05 -7.70
CA ASN A 141 -18.10 -26.67 -6.70
C ASN A 141 -16.61 -26.40 -6.94
N LYS A 142 -16.23 -25.89 -8.13
CA LYS A 142 -14.85 -25.52 -8.45
C LYS A 142 -14.55 -24.12 -7.91
N PHE A 143 -13.33 -23.89 -7.42
CA PHE A 143 -12.92 -22.59 -6.91
C PHE A 143 -12.73 -21.55 -8.03
N SER A 144 -12.03 -21.97 -9.08
CA SER A 144 -11.94 -21.28 -10.37
C SER A 144 -11.88 -22.32 -11.48
N TYR A 145 -12.29 -21.94 -12.69
CA TYR A 145 -12.20 -22.79 -13.88
C TYR A 145 -12.04 -21.93 -15.13
N LYS A 146 -11.52 -22.53 -16.21
CA LYS A 146 -11.51 -21.87 -17.52
C LYS A 146 -12.83 -22.12 -18.22
N ASN A 147 -13.42 -21.08 -18.79
CA ASN A 147 -14.59 -21.20 -19.66
C ASN A 147 -14.18 -21.68 -21.07
N GLU A 148 -15.17 -21.85 -21.94
CA GLU A 148 -14.99 -22.27 -23.34
C GLU A 148 -14.08 -21.33 -24.14
N TYR A 149 -13.95 -20.08 -23.71
CA TYR A 149 -13.08 -19.05 -24.29
C TYR A 149 -11.71 -18.95 -23.60
N SER A 150 -11.32 -19.94 -22.79
CA SER A 150 -10.08 -19.97 -22.01
C SER A 150 -9.92 -18.85 -20.97
N GLU A 151 -10.99 -18.14 -20.63
CA GLU A 151 -11.01 -17.11 -19.59
C GLU A 151 -11.23 -17.74 -18.21
N ILE A 152 -10.53 -17.22 -17.20
CA ILE A 152 -10.67 -17.70 -15.82
C ILE A 152 -11.95 -17.10 -15.21
N ILE A 153 -12.88 -17.97 -14.86
CA ILE A 153 -14.09 -17.64 -14.10
C ILE A 153 -13.90 -18.09 -12.65
N TYR A 154 -14.28 -17.22 -11.72
CA TYR A 154 -14.27 -17.50 -10.29
C TYR A 154 -15.66 -17.89 -9.79
N SER A 155 -15.76 -18.86 -8.89
CA SER A 155 -17.05 -19.27 -8.33
C SER A 155 -17.55 -18.33 -7.25
N LYS A 156 -18.84 -18.43 -6.94
CA LYS A 156 -19.46 -17.72 -5.81
C LYS A 156 -18.68 -17.88 -4.50
N ARG A 157 -18.17 -19.09 -4.22
CA ARG A 157 -17.38 -19.38 -3.02
C ARG A 157 -16.05 -18.62 -3.00
N ALA A 158 -15.38 -18.48 -4.14
CA ALA A 158 -14.14 -17.71 -4.24
C ALA A 158 -14.39 -16.22 -3.94
N TYR A 159 -15.43 -15.63 -4.53
CA TYR A 159 -15.80 -14.24 -4.24
C TYR A 159 -16.17 -14.01 -2.77
N GLN A 160 -16.87 -14.95 -2.12
CA GLN A 160 -17.19 -14.87 -0.69
C GLN A 160 -15.94 -14.88 0.19
N ILE A 161 -15.03 -15.85 -0.02
CA ILE A 161 -13.80 -15.97 0.76
C ILE A 161 -12.94 -14.72 0.62
N TYR A 162 -12.76 -14.22 -0.61
CA TYR A 162 -11.96 -13.02 -0.84
C TYR A 162 -12.61 -11.74 -0.31
N THR A 163 -13.95 -11.69 -0.23
CA THR A 163 -14.66 -10.60 0.47
C THR A 163 -14.33 -10.63 1.97
N VAL A 164 -14.37 -11.80 2.60
CA VAL A 164 -14.01 -11.94 4.03
C VAL A 164 -12.55 -11.54 4.25
N PHE A 165 -11.62 -12.04 3.44
CA PHE A 165 -10.21 -11.65 3.54
C PHE A 165 -10.00 -10.15 3.34
N SER A 166 -10.70 -9.52 2.39
CA SER A 166 -10.66 -8.06 2.19
C SER A 166 -11.03 -7.31 3.48
N VAL A 167 -12.09 -7.76 4.18
CA VAL A 167 -12.54 -7.15 5.42
C VAL A 167 -11.53 -7.39 6.54
N VAL A 168 -11.01 -8.61 6.68
CA VAL A 168 -10.00 -8.95 7.70
C VAL A 168 -8.74 -8.09 7.53
N PHE A 169 -8.18 -8.02 6.31
CA PHE A 169 -7.02 -7.18 6.04
C PHE A 169 -7.32 -5.70 6.28
N SER A 170 -8.50 -5.21 5.91
CA SER A 170 -8.90 -3.83 6.23
C SER A 170 -8.88 -3.54 7.73
N VAL A 171 -9.39 -4.46 8.55
CA VAL A 171 -9.41 -4.30 10.01
C VAL A 171 -7.99 -4.35 10.56
N LEU A 172 -7.15 -5.28 10.09
CA LEU A 172 -5.75 -5.39 10.51
C LEU A 172 -4.97 -4.11 10.20
N PHE A 173 -5.04 -3.59 8.97
CA PHE A 173 -4.34 -2.35 8.62
C PHE A 173 -4.89 -1.11 9.36
N PHE A 174 -6.19 -1.09 9.66
CA PHE A 174 -6.75 -0.04 10.51
C PHE A 174 -6.20 -0.12 11.94
N ILE A 175 -6.11 -1.31 12.52
CA ILE A 175 -5.49 -1.52 13.85
C ILE A 175 -4.02 -1.09 13.82
N ILE A 176 -3.25 -1.48 12.79
CA ILE A 176 -1.86 -1.08 12.61
C ILE A 176 -1.74 0.45 12.56
N SER A 177 -2.64 1.14 11.86
CA SER A 177 -2.68 2.60 11.83
C SER A 177 -2.92 3.20 13.21
N VAL A 178 -3.94 2.73 13.93
CA VAL A 178 -4.23 3.19 15.30
C VAL A 178 -3.03 2.96 16.22
N LEU A 179 -2.41 1.77 16.15
CA LEU A 179 -1.22 1.46 16.94
C LEU A 179 -0.05 2.39 16.59
N SER A 180 0.12 2.75 15.33
CA SER A 180 1.18 3.68 14.89
C SER A 180 0.93 5.10 15.44
N VAL A 181 -0.33 5.56 15.45
CA VAL A 181 -0.71 6.85 16.07
C VAL A 181 -0.48 6.82 17.59
N VAL A 182 -0.92 5.77 18.27
CA VAL A 182 -0.71 5.62 19.73
C VAL A 182 0.79 5.60 20.04
N TYR A 183 1.58 4.83 19.28
CA TYR A 183 3.02 4.75 19.45
C TYR A 183 3.68 6.13 19.32
N HIS A 184 3.29 6.92 18.32
CA HIS A 184 3.80 8.28 18.12
C HIS A 184 3.59 9.21 19.32
N PHE A 185 2.46 9.09 20.03
CA PHE A 185 2.14 9.97 21.15
C PHE A 185 2.57 9.47 22.52
N THR A 186 2.92 8.18 22.64
CA THR A 186 3.13 7.55 23.94
C THR A 186 4.53 6.97 24.14
N ASP A 187 5.33 6.85 23.07
CA ASP A 187 6.66 6.21 23.09
C ASP A 187 6.68 4.83 23.77
N ILE A 188 5.53 4.13 23.80
CA ILE A 188 5.41 2.83 24.46
C ILE A 188 6.15 1.79 23.63
N SER A 189 7.30 1.33 24.13
CA SER A 189 7.98 0.15 23.61
C SER A 189 7.15 -1.10 23.85
N LEU A 190 6.81 -1.85 22.80
CA LEU A 190 6.13 -3.14 22.95
C LEU A 190 7.11 -4.18 23.49
N ASN A 191 6.85 -4.67 24.71
CA ASN A 191 7.53 -5.82 25.27
C ASN A 191 6.68 -7.07 25.02
N ILE A 192 7.07 -7.85 24.01
CA ILE A 192 6.42 -9.12 23.69
C ILE A 192 7.39 -10.22 24.12
N LEU A 193 6.95 -11.05 25.09
CA LEU A 193 7.72 -12.22 25.54
C LEU A 193 9.15 -11.89 26.04
N GLY A 194 9.35 -10.72 26.65
CA GLY A 194 10.66 -10.31 27.18
C GLY A 194 11.60 -9.71 26.14
N ILE A 195 11.17 -9.57 24.88
CA ILE A 195 11.92 -8.90 23.82
C ILE A 195 11.27 -7.54 23.57
N THR A 196 12.00 -6.47 23.86
CA THR A 196 11.67 -5.12 23.39
C THR A 196 11.83 -5.10 21.88
N THR A 197 10.72 -5.24 21.16
CA THR A 197 10.69 -5.24 19.70
C THR A 197 10.03 -3.96 19.22
N GLY A 198 10.57 -3.38 18.16
CA GLY A 198 9.94 -2.24 17.50
C GLY A 198 8.59 -2.66 16.92
N LEU A 199 7.65 -1.72 16.84
CA LEU A 199 6.30 -1.88 16.29
C LEU A 199 6.32 -2.60 14.92
N TRP A 200 7.36 -2.34 14.11
CA TRP A 200 7.59 -2.89 12.77
C TRP A 200 7.69 -4.44 12.71
N ILE A 201 8.21 -5.10 13.75
CA ILE A 201 8.35 -6.58 13.78
C ILE A 201 6.98 -7.24 13.78
N SER A 202 5.98 -6.61 14.42
CA SER A 202 4.61 -7.12 14.47
C SER A 202 3.86 -6.99 13.15
N PHE A 203 4.29 -6.08 12.27
CA PHE A 203 3.63 -5.78 11.00
C PHE A 203 4.10 -6.70 9.87
N LEU A 204 5.36 -7.13 9.92
CA LEU A 204 6.00 -7.90 8.85
C LEU A 204 5.24 -9.19 8.47
N PRO A 205 4.74 -10.02 9.41
CA PRO A 205 3.94 -11.20 9.06
C PRO A 205 2.61 -10.84 8.37
N VAL A 206 1.94 -9.77 8.83
CA VAL A 206 0.68 -9.30 8.24
C VAL A 206 0.92 -8.81 6.82
N SER A 207 1.99 -8.05 6.60
CA SER A 207 2.39 -7.55 5.29
C SER A 207 2.74 -8.68 4.31
N ILE A 208 3.46 -9.72 4.73
CA ILE A 208 3.76 -10.89 3.88
C ILE A 208 2.47 -11.59 3.45
N LEU A 209 1.55 -11.86 4.39
CA LEU A 209 0.27 -12.49 4.08
C LEU A 209 -0.57 -11.62 3.15
N PHE A 210 -0.53 -10.30 3.32
CA PHE A 210 -1.22 -9.36 2.46
C PHE A 210 -0.71 -9.40 1.01
N VAL A 211 0.60 -9.51 0.80
CA VAL A 211 1.20 -9.63 -0.55
C VAL A 211 0.68 -10.87 -1.29
N LEU A 212 0.55 -12.00 -0.60
CA LEU A 212 0.00 -13.23 -1.18
C LEU A 212 -1.49 -13.06 -1.53
N TYR A 213 -2.25 -12.44 -0.64
CA TYR A 213 -3.66 -12.14 -0.83
C TYR A 213 -3.90 -11.20 -2.02
N VAL A 214 -3.14 -10.10 -2.11
CA VAL A 214 -3.40 -9.02 -3.06
C VAL A 214 -3.23 -9.47 -4.51
N ASN A 215 -2.28 -10.39 -4.76
CA ASN A 215 -2.10 -10.99 -6.08
C ASN A 215 -3.37 -11.65 -6.60
N THR A 216 -4.06 -12.42 -5.74
CA THR A 216 -5.28 -13.13 -6.16
C THR A 216 -6.49 -12.20 -6.15
N ALA A 217 -6.59 -11.29 -5.19
CA ALA A 217 -7.70 -10.35 -5.08
C ALA A 217 -7.78 -9.39 -6.29
N VAL A 218 -6.64 -8.84 -6.74
CA VAL A 218 -6.56 -7.95 -7.93
C VAL A 218 -6.97 -8.69 -9.20
N ASN A 219 -6.58 -9.96 -9.32
CA ASN A 219 -6.96 -10.78 -10.48
C ASN A 219 -8.47 -11.01 -10.52
N LEU A 220 -9.04 -11.44 -9.40
CA LEU A 220 -10.46 -11.71 -9.24
C LEU A 220 -11.33 -10.46 -9.50
N VAL A 221 -10.89 -9.27 -9.06
CA VAL A 221 -11.58 -8.00 -9.35
C VAL A 221 -11.59 -7.68 -10.85
N LYS A 222 -10.46 -7.73 -11.56
CA LYS A 222 -10.46 -7.38 -12.98
C LYS A 222 -11.14 -8.47 -13.84
N ASP A 223 -11.06 -9.75 -13.49
CA ASP A 223 -11.77 -10.79 -14.25
C ASP A 223 -13.29 -10.62 -14.11
N GLY A 224 -13.80 -10.37 -12.90
CA GLY A 224 -15.22 -10.03 -12.71
C GLY A 224 -15.66 -8.72 -13.39
N LEU A 225 -14.75 -7.77 -13.61
CA LEU A 225 -15.05 -6.58 -14.43
C LEU A 225 -15.12 -6.90 -15.92
N LYS A 226 -14.35 -7.86 -16.44
CA LYS A 226 -14.40 -8.26 -17.85
C LYS A 226 -15.73 -8.91 -18.20
N GLU A 227 -16.23 -9.79 -17.33
CA GLU A 227 -17.53 -10.46 -17.46
C GLU A 227 -18.71 -9.48 -17.60
N ARG A 228 -18.65 -8.30 -16.95
CA ARG A 228 -19.69 -7.26 -17.08
C ARG A 228 -19.73 -6.58 -18.46
N SER A 229 -18.62 -6.56 -19.19
CA SER A 229 -18.56 -5.94 -20.53
C SER A 229 -19.23 -6.82 -21.56
N THR A 230 -19.00 -8.13 -21.48
CA THR A 230 -19.52 -9.11 -22.42
C THR A 230 -21.00 -9.43 -22.18
N SER A 231 -21.50 -9.24 -20.96
CA SER A 231 -22.94 -9.40 -20.65
C SER A 231 -23.81 -8.18 -21.02
N ALA A 232 -23.21 -7.09 -21.50
CA ALA A 232 -23.90 -5.84 -21.84
C ALA A 232 -23.87 -5.52 -23.36
N SER A 233 -23.28 -6.42 -24.15
CA SER A 233 -23.31 -6.46 -25.62
C SER A 233 -24.23 -7.58 -26.08
#